data_AF-A0A4P9ZG54-F1
#
_entry.id   AF-A0A4P9ZG54-F1
#
_cell.length_a   1.000
_cell.length_b   1.000
_cell.length_c   1.000
_cell.angle_alpha   90.00
_cell.angle_beta   90.00
_cell.angle_gamma   90.00
#
_symmetry.space_group_name_H-M   'P 1'
#
loop_
_entity.id
_entity.type
_entity.pdbx_description
1 polymer ?
#
loop_
_entity_poly.entity_id
_entity_poly.type
_entity_poly.pdbx_seq_one_letter_code
_entity_poly.pdbx_strand_id
1 'polypeptide(L)'
;MCRTTAAFTLHVAKRAISNKPEEVFTSLNNASDPARNKFFQYTWGSWLKNNLVERARRETRFSIEGVSQLVKDFTLEFSVPTKPQHTSLGVVNLRHNWNKHVIGENAFEIKSIASIHEGKHHRVYKISLANGKHLTLRIPYKLDSDFAIEQNIKSEVATLDFLDLKLGLKVPKVVAYGPTKTNLLQAPFILMEHIEGELLMRKWDPMVPVSDNANKQLKDVIDPIMAFQVDALSVVFNKFGSLFFYDDVSHELQKTAPYDGETNENLKNRWRIGPTVERVFSRGKKYLSAREVARFNGPWEANEPLALVSDVGRIQIEALCHRLALAQADCGCQIENTDQLQKQIAAFEHLSVISKHLFNLTSFSIKNVEKVFKPQLFFPDLDPLNMIVQKETGKHYFVDFEHSCIKPFLFFNYPAFVAYHGAKVYDLEQDIPGYAEMDEAEKQQYQFMYYKTRNERLWEHALHEKRADLIAIASPHVKMLKAPYLQALECKTDKDYLFVENAIVQLQAMWNIYVANALVNTSESAFPIAYTHKQLVEHQKELEEYQTEIVSTPFAATGGWLPQDMFEVLQLQGIIVDDGNGNYHIENEAVLKDVPPPQT
;
A
#
# COMPACT_ATOMS: atom_id res chain seq x y z
N MET A 1 -11.53 17.93 -22.16
CA MET A 1 -10.96 17.26 -23.34
C MET A 1 -10.46 15.90 -22.90
N CYS A 2 -11.18 14.83 -23.23
CA CYS A 2 -10.72 13.47 -23.00
C CYS A 2 -11.22 12.65 -24.18
N ARG A 3 -10.36 12.34 -25.13
CA ARG A 3 -10.67 11.43 -26.24
C ARG A 3 -9.85 10.16 -26.06
N THR A 4 -10.54 9.04 -26.23
CA THR A 4 -10.03 7.69 -26.48
C THR A 4 -9.19 7.04 -25.37
N THR A 5 -9.89 6.43 -24.41
CA THR A 5 -9.47 5.15 -23.85
C THR A 5 -10.20 4.06 -24.63
N ALA A 6 -9.50 3.33 -25.49
CA ALA A 6 -10.05 2.16 -26.16
C ALA A 6 -10.43 1.11 -25.11
N ALA A 7 -11.71 0.75 -25.05
CA ALA A 7 -12.19 -0.36 -24.24
C ALA A 7 -11.69 -1.69 -24.86
N PHE A 8 -10.68 -2.30 -24.24
CA PHE A 8 -10.22 -3.64 -24.62
C PHE A 8 -11.26 -4.68 -24.23
N THR A 9 -11.96 -5.26 -25.21
CA THR A 9 -12.79 -6.46 -24.99
C THR A 9 -11.92 -7.70 -25.22
N LEU A 10 -11.17 -8.13 -24.18
CA LEU A 10 -10.39 -9.36 -24.23
C LEU A 10 -11.32 -10.58 -24.16
N HIS A 11 -11.43 -11.33 -25.26
CA HIS A 11 -11.95 -12.69 -25.22
C HIS A 11 -10.96 -13.55 -24.42
N VAL A 12 -11.39 -14.00 -23.23
CA VAL A 12 -10.62 -14.89 -22.37
C VAL A 12 -10.50 -16.26 -23.06
N ALA A 13 -9.38 -16.51 -23.74
CA ALA A 13 -9.03 -17.84 -24.19
C ALA A 13 -8.87 -18.75 -22.96
N LYS A 14 -9.66 -19.83 -22.88
CA LYS A 14 -9.52 -20.83 -21.82
C LYS A 14 -8.17 -21.54 -21.97
N ARG A 15 -7.36 -21.46 -20.91
CA ARG A 15 -6.05 -22.10 -20.79
C ARG A 15 -6.16 -23.61 -20.97
N ALA A 16 -5.30 -24.19 -21.82
CA ALA A 16 -4.97 -25.61 -21.76
C ALA A 16 -3.74 -25.77 -20.84
N ILE A 17 -3.97 -25.82 -19.52
CA ILE A 17 -2.93 -26.25 -18.58
C ILE A 17 -2.82 -27.76 -18.75
N SER A 18 -1.61 -28.28 -18.97
CA SER A 18 -1.37 -29.73 -18.86
C SER A 18 -1.96 -30.23 -17.53
N ASN A 19 -2.83 -31.23 -17.59
CA ASN A 19 -3.42 -31.86 -16.39
C ASN A 19 -2.40 -32.65 -15.56
N LYS A 20 -1.12 -32.70 -15.98
CA LYS A 20 -0.03 -33.32 -15.23
C LYS A 20 1.01 -32.26 -14.85
N PRO A 21 1.26 -32.02 -13.55
CA PRO A 21 2.34 -31.14 -13.12
C PRO A 21 3.69 -31.74 -13.54
N GLU A 22 4.61 -30.89 -13.99
CA GLU A 22 6.01 -31.30 -14.13
C GLU A 22 6.59 -31.53 -12.73
N GLU A 23 6.93 -32.79 -12.43
CA GLU A 23 7.59 -33.15 -11.18
C GLU A 23 9.10 -33.12 -11.36
N VAL A 24 9.78 -32.34 -10.53
CA VAL A 24 11.24 -32.29 -10.50
C VAL A 24 11.71 -32.71 -9.11
N PHE A 25 12.43 -33.82 -9.03
CA PHE A 25 13.02 -34.30 -7.79
C PHE A 25 14.29 -33.50 -7.46
N THR A 26 14.39 -33.03 -6.23
CA THR A 26 15.56 -32.30 -5.72
C THR A 26 16.06 -32.95 -4.42
N SER A 27 17.36 -32.92 -4.20
CA SER A 27 17.94 -33.39 -2.93
C SER A 27 17.82 -32.31 -1.87
N LEU A 28 17.06 -32.54 -0.79
CA LEU A 28 16.93 -31.63 0.36
C LEU A 28 18.27 -31.29 1.05
N ASN A 29 19.35 -32.03 0.83
CA ASN A 29 20.64 -31.71 1.45
C ASN A 29 21.57 -30.87 0.56
N ASN A 30 21.17 -30.56 -0.68
CA ASN A 30 21.94 -29.72 -1.60
C ASN A 30 21.26 -28.37 -1.83
N ALA A 31 21.66 -27.36 -1.04
CA ALA A 31 21.14 -26.00 -1.17
C ALA A 31 21.47 -25.31 -2.51
N SER A 32 22.39 -25.87 -3.30
CA SER A 32 22.80 -25.35 -4.62
C SER A 32 22.19 -26.14 -5.78
N ASP A 33 21.25 -27.06 -5.51
CA ASP A 33 20.58 -27.84 -6.54
C ASP A 33 19.82 -26.92 -7.52
N PRO A 34 20.23 -26.84 -8.80
CA PRO A 34 19.60 -25.95 -9.78
C PRO A 34 18.12 -26.28 -10.02
N ALA A 35 17.70 -27.52 -9.76
CA ALA A 35 16.31 -27.94 -9.86
C ALA A 35 15.38 -27.15 -8.92
N ARG A 36 15.91 -26.62 -7.80
CA ARG A 36 15.15 -25.81 -6.84
C ARG A 36 14.92 -24.37 -7.30
N ASN A 37 15.71 -23.86 -8.24
CA ASN A 37 15.69 -22.43 -8.56
C ASN A 37 14.33 -21.97 -9.06
N LYS A 38 13.63 -22.81 -9.86
CA LYS A 38 12.28 -22.51 -10.36
C LYS A 38 11.29 -22.22 -9.22
N PHE A 39 11.44 -22.86 -8.05
CA PHE A 39 10.56 -22.66 -6.89
C PHE A 39 10.66 -21.25 -6.28
N PHE A 40 11.81 -20.59 -6.42
CA PHE A 40 12.06 -19.26 -5.85
C PHE A 40 11.85 -18.13 -6.85
N GLN A 41 11.85 -18.43 -8.15
CA GLN A 41 11.67 -17.45 -9.22
C GLN A 41 10.27 -16.84 -9.21
N TYR A 42 10.20 -15.55 -9.54
CA TYR A 42 8.95 -14.82 -9.75
C TYR A 42 8.26 -15.28 -11.04
N THR A 43 6.95 -15.51 -10.97
CA THR A 43 6.16 -16.08 -12.08
C THR A 43 4.88 -15.31 -12.38
N TRP A 44 4.47 -14.38 -11.52
CA TRP A 44 3.13 -13.78 -11.59
C TRP A 44 2.90 -12.78 -12.72
N GLY A 45 3.97 -12.14 -13.21
CA GLY A 45 3.84 -11.17 -14.28
C GLY A 45 5.16 -10.81 -14.95
N SER A 46 5.06 -9.93 -15.94
CA SER A 46 6.19 -9.44 -16.71
C SER A 46 6.10 -7.93 -16.92
N TRP A 47 7.25 -7.28 -17.04
CA TRP A 47 7.35 -5.85 -17.33
C TRP A 47 7.70 -5.63 -18.80
N LEU A 48 7.12 -4.58 -19.39
CA LEU A 48 7.51 -4.12 -20.71
C LEU A 48 8.97 -3.61 -20.72
N LYS A 49 9.46 -3.05 -19.62
CA LYS A 49 10.85 -2.57 -19.50
C LYS A 49 11.57 -3.26 -18.35
N ASN A 50 12.84 -3.60 -18.53
CA ASN A 50 13.71 -4.21 -17.52
C ASN A 50 13.17 -5.54 -16.94
N ASN A 51 12.45 -6.35 -17.73
CA ASN A 51 11.73 -7.53 -17.23
C ASN A 51 12.63 -8.48 -16.43
N LEU A 52 13.80 -8.83 -16.98
CA LEU A 52 14.74 -9.75 -16.32
C LEU A 52 15.22 -9.22 -14.96
N VAL A 53 15.51 -7.92 -14.88
CA VAL A 53 15.97 -7.27 -13.64
C VAL A 53 14.85 -7.24 -12.60
N GLU A 54 13.63 -6.87 -13.00
CA GLU A 54 12.48 -6.80 -12.09
C GLU A 54 12.05 -8.19 -11.59
N ARG A 55 12.18 -9.24 -12.41
CA ARG A 55 11.96 -10.63 -11.99
C ARG A 55 13.06 -11.11 -11.03
N ALA A 56 14.33 -10.82 -11.31
CA ALA A 56 15.45 -11.18 -10.45
C ALA A 56 15.36 -10.52 -9.05
N ARG A 57 14.92 -9.26 -8.99
CA ARG A 57 14.68 -8.54 -7.72
C ARG A 57 13.56 -9.16 -6.87
N ARG A 58 12.69 -9.96 -7.48
CA ARG A 58 11.55 -10.64 -6.85
C ARG A 58 11.78 -12.13 -6.65
N GLU A 59 13.02 -12.60 -6.78
CA GLU A 59 13.38 -13.94 -6.32
C GLU A 59 13.36 -14.00 -4.79
N THR A 60 12.69 -15.01 -4.23
CA THR A 60 12.55 -15.19 -2.78
C THR A 60 13.25 -16.45 -2.32
N ARG A 61 14.59 -16.47 -2.42
CA ARG A 61 15.39 -17.62 -1.98
C ARG A 61 15.45 -17.67 -0.45
N PHE A 62 15.15 -18.85 0.12
CA PHE A 62 15.25 -19.12 1.56
C PHE A 62 15.65 -20.57 1.83
N SER A 63 16.09 -20.83 3.06
CA SER A 63 16.49 -22.15 3.56
C SER A 63 15.26 -22.98 3.96
N ILE A 64 14.91 -23.98 3.15
CA ILE A 64 13.79 -24.92 3.40
C ILE A 64 14.08 -25.78 4.65
N GLU A 65 15.35 -26.13 4.83
CA GLU A 65 15.87 -26.86 5.97
C GLU A 65 15.75 -25.99 7.23
N GLY A 66 15.98 -24.68 7.10
CA GLY A 66 15.75 -23.68 8.15
C GLY A 66 14.29 -23.59 8.59
N VAL A 67 13.35 -23.61 7.63
CA VAL A 67 11.91 -23.69 7.96
C VAL A 67 11.61 -24.97 8.73
N SER A 68 12.16 -26.10 8.27
CA SER A 68 11.96 -27.41 8.91
C SER A 68 12.50 -27.43 10.34
N GLN A 69 13.66 -26.81 10.58
CA GLN A 69 14.23 -26.69 11.92
C GLN A 69 13.38 -25.80 12.82
N LEU A 70 12.93 -24.64 12.32
CA LEU A 70 12.08 -23.73 13.08
C LEU A 70 10.79 -24.41 13.56
N VAL A 71 10.13 -25.15 12.66
CA VAL A 71 8.86 -25.81 12.99
C VAL A 71 9.06 -27.01 13.94
N LYS A 72 10.22 -27.68 13.90
CA LYS A 72 10.56 -28.74 14.87
C LYS A 72 10.70 -28.23 16.30
N ASP A 73 11.07 -26.96 16.47
CA ASP A 73 11.22 -26.33 17.78
C ASP A 73 9.86 -25.94 18.41
N PHE A 74 8.74 -26.12 17.68
CA PHE A 74 7.42 -25.83 18.20
C PHE A 74 7.06 -26.74 19.37
N THR A 75 6.55 -26.11 20.42
CA THR A 75 5.98 -26.77 21.59
C THR A 75 4.64 -26.12 21.92
N LEU A 76 3.65 -26.92 22.35
CA LEU A 76 2.40 -26.37 22.85
C LEU A 76 2.65 -25.53 24.11
N GLU A 77 2.15 -24.30 24.11
CA GLU A 77 2.14 -23.43 25.29
C GLU A 77 0.73 -22.91 25.61
N PHE A 78 0.53 -22.50 26.86
CA PHE A 78 -0.72 -21.87 27.28
C PHE A 78 -0.84 -20.48 26.65
N SER A 79 -2.05 -20.13 26.18
CA SER A 79 -2.34 -18.91 25.42
C SER A 79 -2.30 -17.60 26.21
N VAL A 80 -1.52 -17.53 27.29
CA VAL A 80 -1.30 -16.28 28.02
C VAL A 80 -0.34 -15.43 27.20
N PRO A 81 -0.65 -14.14 26.92
CA PRO A 81 0.26 -13.29 26.16
C PRO A 81 1.61 -13.15 26.87
N THR A 82 2.64 -13.73 26.25
CA THR A 82 4.04 -13.59 26.67
C THR A 82 4.77 -12.60 25.78
N LYS A 83 5.80 -11.95 26.32
CA LYS A 83 6.67 -11.06 25.53
C LYS A 83 7.29 -11.81 24.34
N PRO A 84 7.51 -11.15 23.19
CA PRO A 84 8.25 -11.74 22.09
C PRO A 84 9.59 -12.31 22.56
N GLN A 85 9.89 -13.55 22.20
CA GLN A 85 11.12 -14.22 22.63
C GLN A 85 12.16 -14.18 21.51
N HIS A 86 13.24 -13.43 21.74
CA HIS A 86 14.39 -13.40 20.84
C HIS A 86 15.26 -14.64 21.05
N THR A 87 15.58 -15.34 19.97
CA THR A 87 16.48 -16.50 20.00
C THR A 87 17.89 -16.11 19.53
N SER A 88 18.89 -16.91 19.89
CA SER A 88 20.26 -16.75 19.38
C SER A 88 20.39 -16.96 17.86
N LEU A 89 19.35 -17.50 17.23
CA LEU A 89 19.29 -17.83 15.81
C LEU A 89 18.60 -16.74 14.97
N GLY A 90 18.44 -15.53 15.53
CA GLY A 90 17.87 -14.38 14.83
C GLY A 90 16.36 -14.47 14.55
N VAL A 91 15.68 -15.46 15.12
CA VAL A 91 14.23 -15.63 15.07
C VAL A 91 13.61 -15.07 16.34
N VAL A 92 12.47 -14.41 16.20
CA VAL A 92 11.63 -13.95 17.31
C VAL A 92 10.35 -14.77 17.34
N ASN A 93 10.09 -15.43 18.47
CA ASN A 93 8.94 -16.31 18.65
C ASN A 93 7.83 -15.61 19.44
N LEU A 94 6.60 -15.73 18.95
CA LEU A 94 5.39 -15.30 19.66
C LEU A 94 4.71 -16.54 20.25
N ARG A 95 5.28 -17.07 21.34
CA ARG A 95 4.92 -18.39 21.87
C ARG A 95 3.47 -18.51 22.35
N HIS A 96 2.84 -17.42 22.76
CA HIS A 96 1.40 -17.43 23.11
C HIS A 96 0.49 -17.86 21.94
N ASN A 97 0.97 -17.76 20.69
CA ASN A 97 0.29 -18.25 19.50
C ASN A 97 0.60 -19.72 19.17
N TRP A 98 1.51 -20.37 19.89
CA TRP A 98 1.85 -21.79 19.72
C TRP A 98 0.84 -22.68 20.44
N ASN A 99 -0.40 -22.63 19.98
CA ASN A 99 -1.53 -23.35 20.55
C ASN A 99 -2.14 -24.32 19.54
N LYS A 100 -2.99 -25.23 20.04
CA LYS A 100 -3.64 -26.29 19.25
C LYS A 100 -4.45 -25.79 18.06
N HIS A 101 -4.96 -24.55 18.10
CA HIS A 101 -5.76 -24.00 17.01
C HIS A 101 -4.88 -23.58 15.84
N VAL A 102 -3.72 -22.96 16.12
CA VAL A 102 -2.78 -22.44 15.12
C VAL A 102 -1.83 -23.51 14.61
N ILE A 103 -1.05 -24.14 15.49
CA ILE A 103 0.03 -25.07 15.10
C ILE A 103 -0.34 -26.55 15.23
N GLY A 104 -1.44 -26.87 15.92
CA GLY A 104 -1.85 -28.25 16.22
C GLY A 104 -1.21 -28.79 17.49
N GLU A 105 -1.45 -30.06 17.82
CA GLU A 105 -1.03 -30.63 19.12
C GLU A 105 0.36 -31.27 19.11
N ASN A 106 0.72 -31.94 18.00
CA ASN A 106 1.98 -32.67 17.80
C ASN A 106 2.24 -32.80 16.29
N ALA A 107 3.24 -33.60 15.89
CA ALA A 107 3.55 -33.93 14.50
C ALA A 107 3.68 -32.68 13.60
N PHE A 108 4.64 -31.83 13.95
CA PHE A 108 4.91 -30.57 13.26
C PHE A 108 5.77 -30.76 12.00
N GLU A 109 6.08 -31.98 11.56
CA GLU A 109 6.89 -32.18 10.37
C GLU A 109 6.22 -31.58 9.12
N ILE A 110 7.01 -30.94 8.26
CA ILE A 110 6.50 -30.34 7.03
C ILE A 110 6.23 -31.44 6.01
N LYS A 111 4.99 -31.52 5.51
CA LYS A 111 4.58 -32.38 4.39
C LYS A 111 4.82 -31.73 3.03
N SER A 112 4.53 -30.43 2.92
CA SER A 112 4.67 -29.71 1.64
C SER A 112 4.82 -28.21 1.87
N ILE A 113 5.52 -27.54 0.95
CA ILE A 113 5.54 -26.08 0.83
C ILE A 113 5.09 -25.73 -0.58
N ALA A 114 4.10 -24.85 -0.70
CA ALA A 114 3.57 -24.41 -1.99
C ALA A 114 3.51 -22.88 -2.04
N SER A 115 3.94 -22.27 -3.15
CA SER A 115 3.65 -20.86 -3.42
C SER A 115 2.15 -20.72 -3.67
N ILE A 116 1.46 -19.86 -2.93
CA ILE A 116 0.01 -19.66 -3.04
C ILE A 116 -0.38 -18.25 -3.51
N HIS A 117 0.52 -17.27 -3.36
CA HIS A 117 0.29 -15.91 -3.81
C HIS A 117 1.62 -15.17 -4.03
N GLU A 118 1.69 -14.38 -5.10
CA GLU A 118 2.81 -13.50 -5.42
C GLU A 118 2.27 -12.07 -5.50
N GLY A 119 2.48 -11.31 -4.43
CA GLY A 119 2.02 -9.92 -4.33
C GLY A 119 2.98 -8.93 -5.00
N LYS A 120 2.79 -7.64 -4.74
CA LYS A 120 3.68 -6.57 -5.23
C LYS A 120 5.04 -6.55 -4.53
N HIS A 121 5.04 -6.91 -3.24
CA HIS A 121 6.15 -6.69 -2.31
C HIS A 121 6.65 -7.95 -1.63
N HIS A 122 5.89 -9.03 -1.68
CA HIS A 122 6.23 -10.27 -1.01
C HIS A 122 5.66 -11.47 -1.76
N ARG A 123 6.23 -12.63 -1.47
CA ARG A 123 5.69 -13.92 -1.87
C ARG A 123 5.17 -14.67 -0.66
N VAL A 124 4.07 -15.38 -0.85
CA VAL A 124 3.36 -16.13 0.18
C VAL A 124 3.40 -17.61 -0.14
N TYR A 125 3.88 -18.37 0.83
CA TYR A 125 3.97 -19.83 0.79
C TYR A 125 3.05 -20.45 1.84
N LYS A 126 2.32 -21.49 1.45
CA LYS A 126 1.58 -22.37 2.38
C LYS A 126 2.49 -23.51 2.80
N ILE A 127 2.68 -23.67 4.10
CA ILE A 127 3.36 -24.81 4.72
C ILE A 127 2.29 -25.73 5.28
N SER A 128 2.26 -26.98 4.81
CA SER A 128 1.36 -28.01 5.34
C SER A 128 2.10 -28.92 6.29
N LEU A 129 1.60 -29.05 7.51
CA LEU A 129 2.19 -29.87 8.57
C LEU A 129 1.60 -31.29 8.58
N ALA A 130 2.32 -32.24 9.18
CA ALA A 130 1.93 -33.64 9.23
C ALA A 130 0.61 -33.86 9.98
N ASN A 131 0.37 -33.06 11.01
CA ASN A 131 -0.85 -33.00 11.79
C ASN A 131 -2.09 -32.38 11.09
N GLY A 132 -1.95 -31.97 9.82
CA GLY A 132 -3.05 -31.41 9.04
C GLY A 132 -3.29 -29.91 9.24
N LYS A 133 -2.48 -29.23 10.07
CA LYS A 133 -2.48 -27.77 10.17
C LYS A 133 -1.67 -27.14 9.03
N HIS A 134 -1.99 -25.89 8.75
CA HIS A 134 -1.33 -25.10 7.73
C HIS A 134 -0.83 -23.78 8.32
N LEU A 135 0.33 -23.34 7.84
CA LEU A 135 0.91 -22.05 8.16
C LEU A 135 1.18 -21.27 6.87
N THR A 136 1.20 -19.95 7.01
CA THR A 136 1.54 -19.01 5.94
C THR A 136 2.92 -18.45 6.22
N LEU A 137 3.86 -18.70 5.32
CA LEU A 137 5.20 -18.09 5.31
C LEU A 137 5.21 -16.97 4.28
N ARG A 138 5.42 -15.73 4.74
CA ARG A 138 5.55 -14.56 3.88
C ARG A 138 7.00 -14.09 3.85
N ILE A 139 7.53 -13.89 2.66
CA ILE A 139 8.90 -13.45 2.41
C ILE A 139 8.86 -12.19 1.55
N PRO A 140 9.39 -11.05 2.02
CA PRO A 140 9.45 -9.82 1.23
C PRO A 140 10.45 -9.97 0.08
N TYR A 141 10.15 -9.30 -1.03
CA TYR A 141 11.09 -9.07 -2.11
C TYR A 141 12.13 -8.03 -1.70
N LYS A 142 13.34 -8.12 -2.26
CA LYS A 142 14.42 -7.16 -1.99
C LYS A 142 14.27 -5.89 -2.83
N LEU A 143 13.17 -5.17 -2.63
CA LEU A 143 12.85 -3.93 -3.35
C LEU A 143 13.33 -2.67 -2.60
N ASP A 144 13.34 -2.73 -1.27
CA ASP A 144 13.79 -1.66 -0.39
C ASP A 144 15.13 -2.02 0.29
N SER A 145 15.70 -1.09 1.06
CA SER A 145 16.92 -1.34 1.82
C SER A 145 16.71 -2.39 2.91
N ASP A 146 17.77 -3.10 3.28
CA ASP A 146 17.72 -4.11 4.37
C ASP A 146 17.17 -3.50 5.67
N PHE A 147 17.51 -2.22 5.95
CA PHE A 147 16.97 -1.46 7.10
C PHE A 147 15.45 -1.25 6.99
N ALA A 148 14.94 -0.83 5.85
CA ALA A 148 13.50 -0.60 5.67
C ALA A 148 12.70 -1.90 5.79
N ILE A 149 13.20 -3.00 5.21
CA ILE A 149 12.58 -4.33 5.32
C ILE A 149 12.53 -4.78 6.79
N GLU A 150 13.62 -4.59 7.53
CA GLU A 150 13.69 -4.91 8.96
C GLU A 150 12.64 -4.12 9.77
N GLN A 151 12.56 -2.81 9.57
CA GLN A 151 11.60 -1.96 10.30
C GLN A 151 10.16 -2.30 9.93
N ASN A 152 9.86 -2.56 8.64
CA ASN A 152 8.53 -2.97 8.19
C ASN A 152 8.09 -4.27 8.88
N ILE A 153 8.93 -5.31 8.89
CA ILE A 153 8.58 -6.59 9.53
C ILE A 153 8.33 -6.42 11.03
N LYS A 154 9.23 -5.73 11.74
CA LYS A 154 9.08 -5.48 13.18
C LYS A 154 7.76 -4.75 13.48
N SER A 155 7.47 -3.73 12.68
CA SER A 155 6.28 -2.93 12.89
C SER A 155 4.99 -3.68 12.54
N GLU A 156 5.01 -4.43 11.46
CA GLU A 156 3.86 -5.19 11.00
C GLU A 156 3.47 -6.29 11.99
N VAL A 157 4.46 -7.04 12.51
CA VAL A 157 4.18 -8.08 13.50
C VAL A 157 3.65 -7.49 14.80
N ALA A 158 4.21 -6.37 15.26
CA ALA A 158 3.70 -5.65 16.43
C ALA A 158 2.26 -5.16 16.21
N THR A 159 1.92 -4.77 14.98
CA THR A 159 0.57 -4.31 14.60
C THR A 159 -0.41 -5.48 14.59
N LEU A 160 -0.09 -6.61 13.95
CA LEU A 160 -0.89 -7.83 13.98
C LEU A 160 -1.18 -8.30 15.42
N ASP A 161 -0.16 -8.29 16.26
CA ASP A 161 -0.24 -8.67 17.66
C ASP A 161 -1.12 -7.70 18.48
N PHE A 162 -1.02 -6.39 18.23
CA PHE A 162 -1.90 -5.38 18.82
C PHE A 162 -3.36 -5.57 18.41
N LEU A 163 -3.62 -5.81 17.12
CA LEU A 163 -4.97 -6.00 16.59
C LEU A 163 -5.67 -7.21 17.21
N ASP A 164 -4.97 -8.35 17.34
CA ASP A 164 -5.50 -9.55 17.98
C ASP A 164 -5.68 -9.35 19.50
N LEU A 165 -4.62 -8.95 20.21
CA LEU A 165 -4.62 -9.00 21.68
C LEU A 165 -5.31 -7.80 22.33
N LYS A 166 -5.16 -6.59 21.78
CA LYS A 166 -5.76 -5.37 22.35
C LYS A 166 -7.18 -5.15 21.84
N LEU A 167 -7.39 -5.34 20.53
CA LEU A 167 -8.67 -5.03 19.89
C LEU A 167 -9.55 -6.26 19.63
N GLY A 168 -9.03 -7.48 19.76
CA GLY A 168 -9.80 -8.70 19.49
C GLY A 168 -10.16 -8.90 18.01
N LEU A 169 -9.47 -8.17 17.12
CA LEU A 169 -9.75 -8.17 15.69
C LEU A 169 -9.28 -9.47 15.03
N LYS A 170 -9.95 -9.81 13.92
CA LYS A 170 -9.68 -11.03 13.15
C LYS A 170 -8.53 -10.79 12.18
N VAL A 171 -7.34 -11.11 12.65
CA VAL A 171 -6.09 -11.08 11.90
C VAL A 171 -5.32 -12.40 12.10
N PRO A 172 -4.44 -12.81 11.17
CA PRO A 172 -3.60 -13.99 11.35
C PRO A 172 -2.70 -13.88 12.57
N LYS A 173 -2.60 -14.97 13.33
CA LYS A 173 -1.71 -15.05 14.48
C LYS A 173 -0.29 -15.35 14.05
N VAL A 174 0.64 -14.42 14.28
CA VAL A 174 2.07 -14.63 13.99
C VAL A 174 2.66 -15.62 14.98
N VAL A 175 3.32 -16.67 14.49
CA VAL A 175 3.97 -17.69 15.33
C VAL A 175 5.46 -17.40 15.51
N ALA A 176 6.13 -16.91 14.46
CA ALA A 176 7.53 -16.55 14.48
C ALA A 176 7.84 -15.59 13.34
N TYR A 177 8.86 -14.75 13.50
CA TYR A 177 9.35 -13.89 12.43
C TYR A 177 10.88 -13.71 12.54
N GLY A 178 11.50 -13.37 11.42
CA GLY A 178 12.92 -13.00 11.34
C GLY A 178 13.03 -11.71 10.55
N PRO A 179 13.37 -10.58 11.17
CA PRO A 179 13.30 -9.28 10.49
C PRO A 179 14.53 -9.00 9.60
N THR A 180 15.61 -9.76 9.74
CA THR A 180 16.81 -9.66 8.89
C THR A 180 17.14 -11.03 8.29
N LYS A 181 18.04 -11.10 7.30
CA LYS A 181 18.50 -12.38 6.73
C LYS A 181 19.39 -13.21 7.68
N THR A 182 19.83 -12.65 8.81
CA THR A 182 20.69 -13.32 9.78
C THR A 182 19.86 -14.22 10.68
N ASN A 183 19.21 -15.21 10.08
CA ASN A 183 18.36 -16.19 10.76
C ASN A 183 18.39 -17.56 10.04
N LEU A 184 17.74 -18.57 10.61
CA LEU A 184 17.69 -19.95 10.09
C LEU A 184 17.22 -20.07 8.63
N LEU A 185 16.26 -19.23 8.22
CA LEU A 185 15.69 -19.22 6.86
C LEU A 185 16.58 -18.46 5.88
N GLN A 186 17.61 -17.75 6.35
CA GLN A 186 18.52 -16.92 5.53
C GLN A 186 17.81 -15.83 4.70
N ALA A 187 16.57 -15.50 5.07
CA ALA A 187 15.74 -14.48 4.46
C ALA A 187 14.90 -13.83 5.55
N PRO A 188 14.59 -12.53 5.46
CA PRO A 188 13.56 -11.94 6.29
C PRO A 188 12.23 -12.65 6.06
N PHE A 189 11.43 -12.87 7.11
CA PHE A 189 10.18 -13.60 6.99
C PHE A 189 9.19 -13.30 8.12
N ILE A 190 7.92 -13.57 7.84
CA ILE A 190 6.85 -13.69 8.83
C ILE A 190 6.18 -15.05 8.64
N LEU A 191 6.12 -15.85 9.70
CA LEU A 191 5.42 -17.14 9.74
C LEU A 191 4.19 -16.98 10.64
N MET A 192 3.02 -17.27 10.10
CA MET A 192 1.73 -17.01 10.77
C MET A 192 0.69 -18.07 10.46
N GLU A 193 -0.43 -18.01 11.19
CA GLU A 193 -1.63 -18.80 10.95
C GLU A 193 -2.06 -18.75 9.47
N HIS A 194 -2.50 -19.90 8.93
CA HIS A 194 -3.13 -19.94 7.62
C HIS A 194 -4.65 -19.84 7.74
N ILE A 195 -5.22 -18.81 7.11
CA ILE A 195 -6.67 -18.62 7.06
C ILE A 195 -7.20 -19.22 5.76
N GLU A 196 -7.91 -20.35 5.86
CA GLU A 196 -8.55 -21.00 4.72
C GLU A 196 -9.86 -20.27 4.36
N GLY A 197 -9.98 -19.78 3.13
CA GLY A 197 -11.14 -19.00 2.71
C GLY A 197 -11.01 -18.40 1.30
N GLU A 198 -11.99 -17.59 0.92
CA GLU A 198 -12.00 -16.86 -0.35
C GLU A 198 -11.75 -15.37 -0.12
N LEU A 199 -11.09 -14.69 -1.07
CA LEU A 199 -10.91 -13.25 -1.01
C LEU A 199 -12.26 -12.52 -1.14
N LEU A 200 -12.47 -11.50 -0.31
CA LEU A 200 -13.66 -10.64 -0.39
C LEU A 200 -13.76 -9.96 -1.76
N MET A 201 -12.63 -9.72 -2.43
CA MET A 201 -12.55 -9.17 -3.79
C MET A 201 -13.42 -9.91 -4.80
N ARG A 202 -13.70 -11.22 -4.62
CA ARG A 202 -14.61 -11.97 -5.50
C ARG A 202 -16.05 -11.43 -5.52
N LYS A 203 -16.45 -10.69 -4.48
CA LYS A 203 -17.77 -10.05 -4.39
C LYS A 203 -17.76 -8.59 -4.86
N TRP A 204 -16.59 -8.03 -5.17
CA TRP A 204 -16.46 -6.63 -5.55
C TRP A 204 -16.74 -6.45 -7.05
N ASP A 205 -17.90 -5.90 -7.36
CA ASP A 205 -18.25 -5.44 -8.70
C ASP A 205 -18.45 -3.92 -8.70
N PRO A 206 -17.37 -3.12 -8.88
CA PRO A 206 -17.45 -1.66 -8.79
C PRO A 206 -18.30 -1.04 -9.91
N MET A 207 -18.52 -1.77 -11.01
CA MET A 207 -19.18 -1.29 -12.22
C MET A 207 -20.62 -1.83 -12.34
N VAL A 208 -21.14 -2.45 -11.27
CA VAL A 208 -22.50 -2.99 -11.24
C VAL A 208 -23.51 -1.91 -11.68
N PRO A 209 -24.36 -2.17 -12.69
CA PRO A 209 -25.36 -1.21 -13.16
C PRO A 209 -26.35 -0.81 -12.06
N VAL A 210 -27.01 0.35 -12.23
CA VAL A 210 -28.02 0.83 -11.29
C VAL A 210 -29.18 -0.18 -11.23
N SER A 211 -29.48 -0.66 -10.03
CA SER A 211 -30.61 -1.54 -9.73
C SER A 211 -30.91 -1.48 -8.23
N ASP A 212 -32.07 -1.99 -7.82
CA ASP A 212 -32.47 -2.03 -6.41
C ASP A 212 -31.46 -2.76 -5.50
N ASN A 213 -30.69 -3.71 -6.06
CA ASN A 213 -29.73 -4.52 -5.32
C ASN A 213 -28.26 -4.06 -5.45
N ALA A 214 -27.94 -3.15 -6.38
CA ALA A 214 -26.56 -2.74 -6.66
C ALA A 214 -25.83 -2.18 -5.42
N ASN A 215 -26.48 -1.27 -4.70
CA ASN A 215 -25.90 -0.69 -3.48
C ASN A 215 -25.70 -1.72 -2.38
N LYS A 216 -26.59 -2.73 -2.28
CA LYS A 216 -26.45 -3.81 -1.30
C LYS A 216 -25.24 -4.68 -1.61
N GLN A 217 -25.07 -5.08 -2.88
CA GLN A 217 -23.91 -5.87 -3.31
C GLN A 217 -22.58 -5.15 -3.04
N LEU A 218 -22.50 -3.85 -3.30
CA LEU A 218 -21.31 -3.05 -2.99
C LEU A 218 -21.06 -2.94 -1.47
N LYS A 219 -22.12 -2.79 -0.68
CA LYS A 219 -22.07 -2.73 0.78
C LYS A 219 -21.62 -4.05 1.41
N ASP A 220 -21.94 -5.19 0.82
CA ASP A 220 -21.43 -6.51 1.26
C ASP A 220 -19.89 -6.59 1.24
N VAL A 221 -19.22 -5.66 0.52
CA VAL A 221 -17.76 -5.50 0.51
C VAL A 221 -17.30 -4.30 1.36
N ILE A 222 -17.96 -3.15 1.22
CA ILE A 222 -17.57 -1.91 1.92
C ILE A 222 -17.75 -2.03 3.44
N ASP A 223 -18.86 -2.60 3.89
CA ASP A 223 -19.24 -2.58 5.31
C ASP A 223 -18.31 -3.43 6.20
N PRO A 224 -17.86 -4.64 5.80
CA PRO A 224 -16.86 -5.39 6.56
C PRO A 224 -15.52 -4.65 6.70
N ILE A 225 -15.08 -3.97 5.64
CA ILE A 225 -13.82 -3.21 5.64
C ILE A 225 -13.95 -1.98 6.55
N MET A 226 -15.06 -1.25 6.41
CA MET A 226 -15.35 -0.10 7.25
C MET A 226 -15.51 -0.48 8.73
N ALA A 227 -16.15 -1.61 9.03
CA ALA A 227 -16.30 -2.10 10.40
C ALA A 227 -14.93 -2.34 11.05
N PHE A 228 -14.03 -3.05 10.36
CA PHE A 228 -12.67 -3.26 10.85
C PHE A 228 -11.91 -1.95 11.06
N GLN A 229 -12.01 -1.01 10.11
CA GLN A 229 -11.38 0.29 10.26
C GLN A 229 -11.90 1.01 11.52
N VAL A 230 -13.22 1.09 11.70
CA VAL A 230 -13.83 1.76 12.85
C VAL A 230 -13.38 1.14 14.18
N ASP A 231 -13.29 -0.18 14.25
CA ASP A 231 -12.80 -0.86 15.45
C ASP A 231 -11.32 -0.54 15.72
N ALA A 232 -10.49 -0.44 14.67
CA ALA A 232 -9.09 -0.01 14.79
C ALA A 232 -8.93 1.46 15.23
N LEU A 233 -9.91 2.32 14.95
CA LEU A 233 -9.94 3.72 15.39
C LEU A 233 -10.33 3.88 16.89
N SER A 234 -10.66 2.80 17.60
CA SER A 234 -11.12 2.83 18.99
C SER A 234 -10.03 3.26 19.98
N VAL A 235 -8.76 3.07 19.63
CA VAL A 235 -7.61 3.48 20.44
C VAL A 235 -7.03 4.78 19.90
N VAL A 236 -6.81 5.73 20.81
CA VAL A 236 -6.09 6.97 20.55
C VAL A 236 -4.68 6.80 21.09
N PHE A 237 -3.69 6.97 20.22
CA PHE A 237 -2.28 6.83 20.55
C PHE A 237 -1.68 8.15 21.04
N ASN A 238 -0.54 8.06 21.71
CA ASN A 238 0.13 9.22 22.33
C ASN A 238 1.10 9.94 21.37
N LYS A 239 1.43 9.35 20.21
CA LYS A 239 2.35 9.88 19.20
C LYS A 239 1.94 9.46 17.79
N PHE A 240 2.48 10.13 16.78
CA PHE A 240 2.43 9.69 15.38
C PHE A 240 3.71 8.91 15.04
N GLY A 241 3.60 7.85 14.23
CA GLY A 241 4.71 6.93 13.98
C GLY A 241 4.20 5.56 13.53
N SER A 242 4.84 4.48 13.95
CA SER A 242 4.32 3.12 13.76
C SER A 242 4.45 2.29 15.03
N LEU A 243 3.66 1.22 15.16
CA LEU A 243 3.72 0.31 16.32
C LEU A 243 4.92 -0.62 16.23
N PHE A 244 5.61 -0.82 17.35
CA PHE A 244 6.69 -1.78 17.52
C PHE A 244 6.54 -2.50 18.87
N PHE A 245 7.23 -3.62 19.08
CA PHE A 245 7.37 -4.16 20.43
C PHE A 245 8.30 -3.29 21.27
N TYR A 246 8.17 -3.40 22.60
CA TYR A 246 8.97 -2.65 23.55
C TYR A 246 10.48 -2.75 23.30
N ASP A 247 10.97 -3.97 23.05
CA ASP A 247 12.41 -4.24 22.87
C ASP A 247 12.91 -3.90 21.45
N ASP A 248 12.03 -3.54 20.52
CA ASP A 248 12.39 -3.18 19.14
C ASP A 248 12.64 -1.68 18.94
N VAL A 249 12.42 -0.85 19.98
CA VAL A 249 12.65 0.60 19.94
C VAL A 249 13.78 1.04 20.88
N SER A 250 14.28 2.27 20.68
CA SER A 250 15.32 2.84 21.53
C SER A 250 14.87 2.98 22.99
N HIS A 251 15.83 3.01 23.93
CA HIS A 251 15.56 3.22 25.35
C HIS A 251 14.84 4.53 25.67
N GLU A 252 14.97 5.54 24.81
CA GLU A 252 14.22 6.79 24.96
C GLU A 252 12.73 6.56 24.68
N LEU A 253 12.41 5.90 23.56
CA LEU A 253 11.03 5.59 23.17
C LEU A 253 10.37 4.58 24.11
N GLN A 254 11.14 3.71 24.77
CA GLN A 254 10.66 2.79 25.79
C GLN A 254 10.00 3.50 27.01
N LYS A 255 10.31 4.77 27.26
CA LYS A 255 9.79 5.53 28.41
C LYS A 255 8.35 5.96 28.26
N THR A 256 7.83 6.04 27.04
CA THR A 256 6.48 6.53 26.76
C THR A 256 5.56 5.37 26.37
N ALA A 257 4.42 5.24 27.06
CA ALA A 257 3.41 4.28 26.67
C ALA A 257 2.76 4.65 25.33
N PRO A 258 2.39 3.68 24.48
CA PRO A 258 1.79 3.95 23.18
C PRO A 258 0.38 4.58 23.28
N TYR A 259 -0.34 4.29 24.36
CA TYR A 259 -1.68 4.82 24.65
C TYR A 259 -1.92 4.75 26.16
N ASP A 260 -2.91 5.50 26.63
CA ASP A 260 -3.24 5.60 28.05
C ASP A 260 -4.26 4.54 28.50
N GLY A 261 -4.29 4.25 29.81
CA GLY A 261 -5.35 3.46 30.43
C GLY A 261 -5.28 1.94 30.22
N GLU A 262 -4.10 1.35 29.99
CA GLU A 262 -3.96 -0.11 29.90
C GLU A 262 -4.19 -0.77 31.27
N THR A 263 -5.29 -1.52 31.37
CA THR A 263 -5.68 -2.27 32.58
C THR A 263 -5.26 -3.74 32.53
N ASN A 264 -4.98 -4.29 31.35
CA ASN A 264 -4.52 -5.67 31.22
C ASN A 264 -3.02 -5.75 31.52
N GLU A 265 -2.67 -6.35 32.65
CA GLU A 265 -1.27 -6.52 33.07
C GLU A 265 -0.41 -7.25 32.04
N ASN A 266 -0.98 -8.18 31.25
CA ASN A 266 -0.24 -8.91 30.22
C ASN A 266 0.11 -8.06 28.99
N LEU A 267 -0.57 -6.91 28.82
CA LEU A 267 -0.36 -6.00 27.68
C LEU A 267 0.48 -4.77 28.07
N LYS A 268 0.67 -4.53 29.37
CA LYS A 268 1.56 -3.46 29.84
C LYS A 268 2.98 -3.68 29.33
N ASN A 269 3.60 -2.60 28.85
CA ASN A 269 4.96 -2.63 28.30
C ASN A 269 5.16 -3.66 27.17
N ARG A 270 4.10 -3.93 26.39
CA ARG A 270 4.19 -4.80 25.21
C ARG A 270 4.58 -4.04 23.95
N TRP A 271 3.93 -2.90 23.69
CA TRP A 271 4.13 -2.10 22.48
C TRP A 271 4.67 -0.71 22.76
N ARG A 272 5.28 -0.09 21.75
CA ARG A 272 5.77 1.30 21.71
C ARG A 272 5.49 1.93 20.36
N ILE A 273 5.50 3.26 20.33
CA ILE A 273 5.43 4.01 19.07
C ILE A 273 6.87 4.36 18.68
N GLY A 274 7.29 3.81 17.54
CA GLY A 274 8.56 4.07 16.90
C GLY A 274 8.40 4.95 15.65
N PRO A 275 9.50 5.17 14.92
CA PRO A 275 9.46 5.88 13.65
C PRO A 275 8.49 5.24 12.66
N THR A 276 7.83 6.05 11.82
CA THR A 276 6.88 5.54 10.83
C THR A 276 7.57 4.66 9.79
N VAL A 277 6.87 3.60 9.39
CA VAL A 277 7.25 2.71 8.28
C VAL A 277 6.48 3.03 6.99
N GLU A 278 5.83 4.20 6.92
CA GLU A 278 5.15 4.65 5.70
C GLU A 278 6.10 4.66 4.50
N ARG A 279 5.60 4.15 3.37
CA ARG A 279 6.39 3.88 2.17
C ARG A 279 7.16 5.08 1.63
N VAL A 280 6.70 6.31 1.86
CA VAL A 280 7.40 7.54 1.43
C VAL A 280 8.81 7.67 2.04
N PHE A 281 9.03 7.05 3.22
CA PHE A 281 10.31 7.05 3.93
C PHE A 281 11.27 5.94 3.50
N SER A 282 10.81 4.92 2.74
CA SER A 282 11.68 3.87 2.15
C SER A 282 11.85 4.04 0.63
N ARG A 283 10.77 4.40 -0.07
CA ARG A 283 10.72 4.47 -1.54
C ARG A 283 11.64 5.57 -2.06
N GLY A 284 12.54 5.18 -2.96
CA GLY A 284 13.50 6.10 -3.59
C GLY A 284 14.58 6.61 -2.62
N LYS A 285 14.74 5.99 -1.44
CA LYS A 285 15.72 6.41 -0.41
C LYS A 285 16.96 5.51 -0.36
N LYS A 286 17.23 4.77 -1.44
CA LYS A 286 18.34 3.80 -1.53
C LYS A 286 19.74 4.38 -1.29
N TYR A 287 19.91 5.69 -1.50
CA TYR A 287 21.18 6.39 -1.27
C TYR A 287 21.30 7.01 0.12
N LEU A 288 20.22 7.03 0.91
CA LEU A 288 20.25 7.53 2.27
C LEU A 288 20.63 6.41 3.24
N SER A 289 21.49 6.74 4.20
CA SER A 289 21.77 5.88 5.34
C SER A 289 20.56 5.80 6.27
N ALA A 290 20.51 4.75 7.09
CA ALA A 290 19.47 4.61 8.13
C ALA A 290 19.43 5.82 9.08
N ARG A 291 20.59 6.42 9.39
CA ARG A 291 20.68 7.60 10.25
C ARG A 291 20.09 8.85 9.59
N GLU A 292 20.25 9.01 8.28
CA GLU A 292 19.66 10.13 7.54
C GLU A 292 18.13 10.00 7.48
N VAL A 293 17.61 8.81 7.19
CA VAL A 293 16.15 8.54 7.22
C VAL A 293 15.57 8.77 8.62
N ALA A 294 16.28 8.33 9.67
CA ALA A 294 15.86 8.47 11.08
C ALA A 294 15.68 9.93 11.54
N ARG A 295 16.20 10.92 10.80
CA ARG A 295 16.00 12.34 11.11
C ARG A 295 14.59 12.84 10.75
N PHE A 296 13.88 12.12 9.89
CA PHE A 296 12.64 12.60 9.28
C PHE A 296 11.45 11.67 9.49
N ASN A 297 11.62 10.42 9.90
CA ASN A 297 10.50 9.48 10.02
C ASN A 297 9.89 9.42 11.45
N GLY A 298 10.09 10.46 12.26
CA GLY A 298 9.49 10.55 13.60
C GLY A 298 10.09 9.58 14.64
N PRO A 299 9.33 9.21 15.68
CA PRO A 299 7.92 9.55 15.92
C PRO A 299 7.71 11.01 16.30
N TRP A 300 6.52 11.54 16.02
CA TRP A 300 6.12 12.93 16.31
C TRP A 300 5.13 13.01 17.47
N GLU A 301 5.13 14.11 18.20
CA GLU A 301 4.19 14.33 19.31
C GLU A 301 2.75 14.51 18.81
N ALA A 302 1.77 14.02 19.57
CA ALA A 302 0.35 14.07 19.20
C ALA A 302 -0.19 15.50 19.00
N ASN A 303 0.43 16.50 19.63
CA ASN A 303 0.08 17.92 19.50
C ASN A 303 0.79 18.61 18.32
N GLU A 304 1.64 17.90 17.56
CA GLU A 304 2.37 18.43 16.40
C GLU A 304 2.07 17.66 15.09
N PRO A 305 0.80 17.49 14.69
CA PRO A 305 0.42 16.68 13.53
C PRO A 305 0.99 17.16 12.19
N LEU A 306 1.31 18.46 12.08
CA LEU A 306 1.87 19.04 10.85
C LEU A 306 3.38 18.78 10.69
N ALA A 307 4.08 18.37 11.76
CA ALA A 307 5.50 18.02 11.69
C ALA A 307 5.72 16.83 10.74
N LEU A 308 4.80 15.86 10.77
CA LEU A 308 4.78 14.73 9.83
C LEU A 308 4.76 15.20 8.37
N VAL A 309 3.87 16.15 8.04
CA VAL A 309 3.76 16.67 6.66
C VAL A 309 5.03 17.40 6.24
N SER A 310 5.60 18.21 7.14
CA SER A 310 6.86 18.90 6.90
C SER A 310 8.01 17.92 6.63
N ASP A 311 8.09 16.83 7.40
CA ASP A 311 9.20 15.88 7.26
C ASP A 311 9.06 14.97 6.04
N VAL A 312 7.84 14.72 5.55
CA VAL A 312 7.62 14.12 4.22
C VAL A 312 8.24 14.99 3.12
N GLY A 313 8.08 16.31 3.16
CA GLY A 313 8.76 17.22 2.23
C GLY A 313 10.28 17.15 2.36
N ARG A 314 10.80 17.22 3.60
CA ARG A 314 12.23 17.25 3.87
C ARG A 314 12.98 15.97 3.48
N ILE A 315 12.40 14.79 3.70
CA ILE A 315 13.06 13.55 3.29
C ILE A 315 13.13 13.41 1.76
N GLN A 316 12.14 13.96 1.03
CA GLN A 316 12.21 14.00 -0.43
C GLN A 316 13.31 14.94 -0.90
N ILE A 317 13.43 16.13 -0.30
CA ILE A 317 14.53 17.07 -0.56
C ILE A 317 15.88 16.38 -0.32
N GLU A 318 16.08 15.75 0.84
CA GLU A 318 17.35 15.09 1.20
C GLU A 318 17.73 14.03 0.14
N ALA A 319 16.77 13.19 -0.26
CA ALA A 319 17.01 12.16 -1.27
C ALA A 319 17.34 12.73 -2.65
N LEU A 320 16.66 13.80 -3.05
CA LEU A 320 16.89 14.47 -4.33
C LEU A 320 18.22 15.22 -4.36
N CYS A 321 18.62 15.86 -3.25
CA CYS A 321 19.93 16.48 -3.10
C CYS A 321 21.06 15.46 -3.25
N HIS A 322 20.93 14.27 -2.65
CA HIS A 322 21.89 13.17 -2.85
C HIS A 322 21.97 12.73 -4.32
N ARG A 323 20.81 12.57 -5.00
CA ARG A 323 20.78 12.26 -6.44
C ARG A 323 21.44 13.35 -7.29
N LEU A 324 21.15 14.61 -6.99
CA LEU A 324 21.72 15.76 -7.70
C LEU A 324 23.24 15.83 -7.51
N ALA A 325 23.74 15.62 -6.30
CA ALA A 325 25.17 15.59 -6.03
C ALA A 325 25.87 14.44 -6.79
N LEU A 326 25.26 13.25 -6.84
CA LEU A 326 25.77 12.12 -7.62
C LEU A 326 25.79 12.41 -9.12
N ALA A 327 24.74 13.06 -9.64
CA ALA A 327 24.65 13.47 -11.04
C ALA A 327 25.71 14.53 -11.40
N GLN A 328 25.94 15.52 -10.53
CA GLN A 328 26.95 16.56 -10.72
C GLN A 328 28.38 16.04 -10.62
N ALA A 329 28.60 14.95 -9.88
CA ALA A 329 29.92 14.32 -9.73
C ALA A 329 30.24 13.28 -10.82
N ASP A 330 29.37 13.09 -11.83
CA ASP A 330 29.44 12.01 -12.83
C ASP A 330 29.56 10.60 -12.19
N CYS A 331 29.07 10.45 -10.96
CA CYS A 331 29.13 9.22 -10.16
C CYS A 331 27.80 8.44 -10.18
N GLY A 332 26.81 8.90 -10.94
CA GLY A 332 25.49 8.26 -11.06
C GLY A 332 25.50 7.11 -12.08
N CYS A 333 24.73 6.05 -11.79
CA CYS A 333 24.52 4.95 -12.74
C CYS A 333 23.51 5.29 -13.87
N GLN A 334 22.89 6.47 -13.81
CA GLN A 334 21.84 6.92 -14.74
C GLN A 334 22.12 8.37 -15.14
N ILE A 335 21.83 8.72 -16.40
CA ILE A 335 21.85 10.10 -16.87
C ILE A 335 20.63 10.79 -16.25
N GLU A 336 20.89 11.62 -15.25
CA GLU A 336 19.87 12.38 -14.54
C GLU A 336 19.68 13.75 -15.20
N ASN A 337 18.43 14.21 -15.29
CA ASN A 337 18.14 15.58 -15.71
C ASN A 337 18.26 16.51 -14.50
N THR A 338 19.35 17.27 -14.42
CA THR A 338 19.65 18.16 -13.30
C THR A 338 18.62 19.29 -13.14
N ASP A 339 18.08 19.84 -14.24
CA ASP A 339 17.01 20.84 -14.20
C ASP A 339 15.73 20.23 -13.60
N GLN A 340 15.37 19.02 -14.01
CA GLN A 340 14.22 18.32 -13.45
C GLN A 340 14.40 17.99 -11.96
N LEU A 341 15.60 17.60 -11.53
CA LEU A 341 15.91 17.39 -10.11
C LEU A 341 15.75 18.69 -9.31
N GLN A 342 16.20 19.82 -9.84
CA GLN A 342 16.02 21.13 -9.19
C GLN A 342 14.54 21.52 -9.09
N LYS A 343 13.74 21.29 -10.13
CA LYS A 343 12.28 21.50 -10.10
C LYS A 343 11.58 20.62 -9.05
N GLN A 344 12.00 19.35 -8.93
CA GLN A 344 11.52 18.45 -7.89
C GLN A 344 11.86 18.97 -6.49
N ILE A 345 13.11 19.38 -6.26
CA ILE A 345 13.55 19.93 -4.97
C ILE A 345 12.69 21.15 -4.60
N ALA A 346 12.51 22.09 -5.53
CA ALA A 346 11.70 23.29 -5.30
C ALA A 346 10.25 22.94 -4.90
N ALA A 347 9.63 21.96 -5.55
CA ALA A 347 8.27 21.54 -5.20
C ALA A 347 8.15 20.96 -3.78
N PHE A 348 9.16 20.20 -3.33
CA PHE A 348 9.17 19.68 -1.97
C PHE A 348 9.61 20.73 -0.92
N GLU A 349 10.37 21.75 -1.32
CA GLU A 349 10.60 22.95 -0.51
C GLU A 349 9.30 23.73 -0.30
N HIS A 350 8.51 23.93 -1.37
CA HIS A 350 7.17 24.49 -1.29
C HIS A 350 6.26 23.68 -0.36
N LEU A 351 6.25 22.34 -0.48
CA LEU A 351 5.51 21.47 0.44
C LEU A 351 5.95 21.67 1.90
N SER A 352 7.27 21.75 2.14
CA SER A 352 7.82 21.96 3.48
C SER A 352 7.39 23.32 4.07
N VAL A 353 7.35 24.38 3.26
CA VAL A 353 6.89 25.71 3.66
C VAL A 353 5.39 25.70 3.95
N ILE A 354 4.56 25.25 3.00
CA ILE A 354 3.10 25.29 3.14
C ILE A 354 2.60 24.36 4.26
N SER A 355 3.32 23.28 4.57
CA SER A 355 2.93 22.27 5.57
C SER A 355 2.52 22.87 6.91
N LYS A 356 3.23 23.90 7.38
CA LYS A 356 3.01 24.58 8.66
C LYS A 356 1.73 25.42 8.70
N HIS A 357 1.20 25.74 7.53
CA HIS A 357 0.03 26.59 7.33
C HIS A 357 -1.22 25.81 6.90
N LEU A 358 -1.12 24.54 6.49
CA LEU A 358 -2.24 23.80 5.86
C LEU A 358 -3.50 23.70 6.73
N PHE A 359 -3.37 23.52 8.04
CA PHE A 359 -4.55 23.36 8.90
C PHE A 359 -4.41 24.01 10.26
N ASN A 360 -5.42 24.80 10.64
CA ASN A 360 -5.59 25.27 12.01
C ASN A 360 -6.17 24.14 12.89
N LEU A 361 -5.39 23.74 13.90
CA LEU A 361 -5.74 22.65 14.82
C LEU A 361 -6.92 22.97 15.76
N THR A 362 -7.33 24.24 15.84
CA THR A 362 -8.45 24.73 16.66
C THR A 362 -9.54 25.39 15.81
N SER A 363 -9.58 25.07 14.51
CA SER A 363 -10.56 25.63 13.57
C SER A 363 -12.01 25.36 13.99
N PHE A 364 -12.82 26.41 14.12
CA PHE A 364 -14.27 26.28 14.32
C PHE A 364 -15.01 25.83 13.05
N SER A 365 -14.39 25.98 11.88
CA SER A 365 -14.96 25.60 10.58
C SER A 365 -14.78 24.10 10.26
N ILE A 366 -13.88 23.42 10.98
CA ILE A 366 -13.70 21.97 10.87
C ILE A 366 -14.51 21.31 12.00
N LYS A 367 -15.60 20.64 11.64
CA LYS A 367 -16.45 19.94 12.60
C LYS A 367 -15.65 18.88 13.36
N ASN A 368 -15.66 18.94 14.69
CA ASN A 368 -14.89 18.07 15.60
C ASN A 368 -13.39 18.03 15.24
N VAL A 369 -12.79 19.21 15.01
CA VAL A 369 -11.37 19.36 14.65
C VAL A 369 -10.44 18.57 15.57
N GLU A 370 -10.74 18.55 16.87
CA GLU A 370 -9.97 17.85 17.90
C GLU A 370 -9.99 16.32 17.73
N LYS A 371 -11.00 15.76 17.05
CA LYS A 371 -11.10 14.32 16.81
C LYS A 371 -10.38 13.90 15.54
N VAL A 372 -10.44 14.69 14.48
CA VAL A 372 -9.80 14.35 13.19
C VAL A 372 -8.28 14.46 13.25
N PHE A 373 -7.73 15.20 14.21
CA PHE A 373 -6.28 15.26 14.45
C PHE A 373 -5.74 14.19 15.39
N LYS A 374 -6.58 13.33 15.97
CA LYS A 374 -6.12 12.30 16.91
C LYS A 374 -5.17 11.31 16.23
N PRO A 375 -4.12 10.85 16.93
CA PRO A 375 -3.28 9.75 16.45
C PRO A 375 -4.07 8.45 16.42
N GLN A 376 -4.39 7.98 15.21
CA GLN A 376 -5.16 6.76 15.00
C GLN A 376 -4.45 5.83 14.03
N LEU A 377 -4.68 4.53 14.19
CA LEU A 377 -4.06 3.52 13.35
C LEU A 377 -4.63 3.59 11.92
N PHE A 378 -3.72 3.69 10.96
CA PHE A 378 -3.97 3.79 9.53
C PHE A 378 -3.37 2.58 8.82
N PHE A 379 -4.12 2.08 7.85
CA PHE A 379 -3.75 0.95 7.02
C PHE A 379 -3.75 1.39 5.56
N PRO A 380 -2.58 1.41 4.88
CA PRO A 380 -2.49 1.88 3.50
C PRO A 380 -3.22 0.96 2.51
N ASP A 381 -3.23 -0.35 2.76
CA ASP A 381 -3.77 -1.36 1.86
C ASP A 381 -5.10 -1.97 2.39
N LEU A 382 -6.04 -1.12 2.82
CA LEU A 382 -7.43 -1.53 3.09
C LEU A 382 -8.15 -1.90 1.79
N ASP A 383 -7.90 -3.11 1.32
CA ASP A 383 -8.43 -3.59 0.06
C ASP A 383 -9.18 -4.92 0.26
N PRO A 384 -10.28 -5.18 -0.47
CA PRO A 384 -10.94 -6.49 -0.43
C PRO A 384 -10.04 -7.64 -0.93
N LEU A 385 -8.92 -7.39 -1.61
CA LEU A 385 -7.86 -8.38 -1.86
C LEU A 385 -7.14 -8.84 -0.58
N ASN A 386 -7.13 -8.00 0.44
CA ASN A 386 -6.47 -8.23 1.73
C ASN A 386 -7.47 -8.64 2.82
N MET A 387 -8.66 -9.11 2.42
CA MET A 387 -9.64 -9.69 3.34
C MET A 387 -10.08 -11.08 2.87
N ILE A 388 -9.97 -12.06 3.77
CA ILE A 388 -10.38 -13.43 3.55
C ILE A 388 -11.70 -13.69 4.27
N VAL A 389 -12.70 -14.20 3.54
CA VAL A 389 -13.92 -14.79 4.10
C VAL A 389 -13.60 -16.22 4.47
N GLN A 390 -13.42 -16.50 5.76
CA GLN A 390 -13.03 -17.82 6.25
C GLN A 390 -14.10 -18.87 5.90
N LYS A 391 -13.65 -20.01 5.36
CA LYS A 391 -14.51 -21.08 4.83
C LYS A 391 -15.48 -21.67 5.87
N GLU A 392 -15.03 -21.85 7.10
CA GLU A 392 -15.81 -22.56 8.14
C GLU A 392 -16.83 -21.66 8.83
N THR A 393 -16.46 -20.42 9.15
CA THR A 393 -17.30 -19.53 9.97
C THR A 393 -17.93 -18.38 9.18
N GLY A 394 -17.49 -18.13 7.95
CA GLY A 394 -17.89 -16.96 7.16
C GLY A 394 -17.36 -15.63 7.71
N LYS A 395 -16.50 -15.66 8.74
CA LYS A 395 -15.92 -14.44 9.32
C LYS A 395 -14.87 -13.84 8.39
N HIS A 396 -14.79 -12.52 8.43
CA HIS A 396 -13.81 -11.73 7.69
C HIS A 396 -12.51 -11.65 8.49
N TYR A 397 -11.39 -12.02 7.86
CA TYR A 397 -10.04 -11.88 8.38
C TYR A 397 -9.27 -10.91 7.50
N PHE A 398 -8.73 -9.85 8.09
CA PHE A 398 -7.81 -8.97 7.38
C PHE A 398 -6.40 -9.50 7.44
N VAL A 399 -5.69 -9.37 6.33
CA VAL A 399 -4.28 -9.73 6.17
C VAL A 399 -3.52 -8.54 5.61
N ASP A 400 -2.19 -8.64 5.61
CA ASP A 400 -1.30 -7.65 5.02
C ASP A 400 -1.37 -6.25 5.66
N PHE A 401 -0.54 -6.03 6.69
CA PHE A 401 -0.46 -4.79 7.44
C PHE A 401 0.87 -4.06 7.17
N GLU A 402 1.51 -4.35 6.05
CA GLU A 402 2.75 -3.70 5.63
C GLU A 402 2.55 -2.18 5.57
N HIS A 403 3.54 -1.42 6.02
CA HIS A 403 3.51 0.05 6.08
C HIS A 403 2.39 0.67 6.94
N SER A 404 1.71 -0.10 7.79
CA SER A 404 0.74 0.45 8.74
C SER A 404 1.39 1.48 9.66
N CYS A 405 0.66 2.56 9.96
CA CYS A 405 1.19 3.66 10.74
C CYS A 405 0.11 4.31 11.60
N ILE A 406 0.53 5.19 12.49
CA ILE A 406 -0.33 6.02 13.33
C ILE A 406 -0.14 7.46 12.84
N LYS A 407 -1.23 8.05 12.31
CA LYS A 407 -1.24 9.43 11.83
C LYS A 407 -2.60 10.08 12.11
N PRO A 408 -2.74 11.41 11.94
CA PRO A 408 -4.03 12.08 12.06
C PRO A 408 -5.07 11.47 11.12
N PHE A 409 -6.28 11.19 11.61
CA PHE A 409 -7.38 10.70 10.77
C PHE A 409 -7.68 11.61 9.57
N LEU A 410 -7.50 12.92 9.75
CA LEU A 410 -7.62 13.92 8.69
C LEU A 410 -6.80 13.55 7.44
N PHE A 411 -5.61 12.99 7.65
CA PHE A 411 -4.63 12.62 6.64
C PHE A 411 -4.79 11.20 6.10
N PHE A 412 -5.90 10.52 6.42
CA PHE A 412 -6.21 9.24 5.81
C PHE A 412 -6.63 9.47 4.36
N ASN A 413 -6.03 8.73 3.43
CA ASN A 413 -6.55 8.58 2.08
C ASN A 413 -7.75 7.63 2.08
N TYR A 414 -8.59 7.77 1.07
CA TYR A 414 -9.63 6.78 0.83
C TYR A 414 -8.97 5.51 0.30
N PRO A 415 -9.51 4.33 0.63
CA PRO A 415 -8.98 3.09 0.09
C PRO A 415 -9.02 3.08 -1.44
N ALA A 416 -7.97 2.55 -2.06
CA ALA A 416 -7.80 2.61 -3.52
C ALA A 416 -8.96 1.95 -4.30
N PHE A 417 -9.58 0.90 -3.75
CA PHE A 417 -10.69 0.20 -4.40
C PHE A 417 -11.96 1.06 -4.56
N VAL A 418 -12.18 2.06 -3.69
CA VAL A 418 -13.32 3.00 -3.76
C VAL A 418 -12.92 4.41 -4.22
N ALA A 419 -11.67 4.83 -4.00
CA ALA A 419 -11.22 6.18 -4.31
C ALA A 419 -11.42 6.54 -5.79
N TYR A 420 -11.80 7.79 -6.02
CA TYR A 420 -11.95 8.33 -7.37
C TYR A 420 -11.50 9.79 -7.44
N HIS A 421 -10.56 10.09 -8.32
CA HIS A 421 -10.00 11.44 -8.49
C HIS A 421 -10.54 12.21 -9.70
N GLY A 422 -11.42 11.58 -10.50
CA GLY A 422 -12.02 12.21 -11.67
C GLY A 422 -13.24 13.09 -11.35
N ALA A 423 -13.84 13.63 -12.41
CA ALA A 423 -15.06 14.44 -12.32
C ALA A 423 -16.19 13.64 -11.68
N LYS A 424 -16.85 14.25 -10.69
CA LYS A 424 -17.93 13.62 -9.92
C LYS A 424 -19.24 13.78 -10.66
N VAL A 425 -19.95 12.66 -10.84
CA VAL A 425 -21.30 12.59 -11.42
C VAL A 425 -22.18 11.89 -10.39
N TYR A 426 -23.18 12.58 -9.89
CA TYR A 426 -24.07 12.09 -8.82
C TYR A 426 -25.41 11.60 -9.36
N ASP A 427 -25.86 12.15 -10.49
CA ASP A 427 -27.05 11.76 -11.20
C ASP A 427 -26.81 11.90 -12.71
N LEU A 428 -26.99 10.82 -13.47
CA LEU A 428 -26.69 10.81 -14.90
C LEU A 428 -27.62 11.72 -15.71
N GLU A 429 -28.89 11.84 -15.34
CA GLU A 429 -29.86 12.63 -16.10
C GLU A 429 -29.83 14.12 -15.70
N GLN A 430 -29.55 14.40 -14.42
CA GLN A 430 -29.53 15.78 -13.91
C GLN A 430 -28.19 16.47 -14.14
N ASP A 431 -27.07 15.75 -13.95
CA ASP A 431 -25.74 16.37 -14.04
C ASP A 431 -25.22 16.43 -15.48
N ILE A 432 -25.73 15.59 -16.39
CA ILE A 432 -25.27 15.47 -17.77
C ILE A 432 -26.41 15.83 -18.75
N PRO A 433 -26.46 17.08 -19.24
CA PRO A 433 -27.47 17.52 -20.20
C PRO A 433 -27.47 16.66 -21.47
N GLY A 434 -28.64 16.12 -21.84
CA GLY A 434 -28.82 15.32 -23.06
C GLY A 434 -28.34 13.88 -22.95
N TYR A 435 -28.05 13.37 -21.74
CA TYR A 435 -27.53 12.01 -21.53
C TYR A 435 -28.38 10.92 -22.23
N ALA A 436 -29.71 11.01 -22.17
CA ALA A 436 -30.59 10.04 -22.83
C ALA A 436 -30.39 9.96 -24.36
N GLU A 437 -30.01 11.06 -25.00
CA GLU A 437 -29.84 11.20 -26.45
C GLU A 437 -28.42 10.87 -26.93
N MET A 438 -27.46 10.74 -26.00
CA MET A 438 -26.07 10.38 -26.31
C MET A 438 -25.93 8.97 -26.88
N ASP A 439 -24.86 8.75 -27.64
CA ASP A 439 -24.50 7.42 -28.08
C ASP A 439 -24.03 6.53 -26.92
N GLU A 440 -23.99 5.21 -27.15
CA GLU A 440 -23.64 4.25 -26.10
C GLU A 440 -22.19 4.38 -25.61
N ALA A 441 -21.25 4.83 -26.45
CA ALA A 441 -19.86 5.01 -26.05
C ALA A 441 -19.70 6.22 -25.14
N GLU A 442 -20.40 7.32 -25.42
CA GLU A 442 -20.48 8.51 -24.57
C GLU A 442 -21.18 8.19 -23.25
N LYS A 443 -22.31 7.45 -23.28
CA LYS A 443 -23.01 7.00 -22.07
C LYS A 443 -22.12 6.17 -21.16
N GLN A 444 -21.35 5.23 -21.70
CA GLN A 444 -20.43 4.40 -20.92
C GLN A 444 -19.38 5.23 -20.16
N GLN A 445 -18.91 6.34 -20.74
CA GLN A 445 -17.95 7.22 -20.06
C GLN A 445 -18.58 7.89 -18.84
N TYR A 446 -19.78 8.45 -18.98
CA TYR A 446 -20.49 9.07 -17.85
C TYR A 446 -20.94 8.04 -16.81
N GLN A 447 -21.39 6.87 -17.24
CA GLN A 447 -21.69 5.74 -16.34
C GLN A 447 -20.47 5.34 -15.52
N PHE A 448 -19.28 5.26 -16.12
CA PHE A 448 -18.04 5.00 -15.39
C PHE A 448 -17.79 6.06 -14.30
N MET A 449 -17.92 7.35 -14.63
CA MET A 449 -17.75 8.44 -13.66
C MET A 449 -18.80 8.35 -12.53
N TYR A 450 -20.04 8.05 -12.88
CA TYR A 450 -21.13 7.87 -11.93
C TYR A 450 -20.90 6.68 -11.00
N TYR A 451 -20.53 5.49 -11.52
CA TYR A 451 -20.28 4.31 -10.70
C TYR A 451 -19.10 4.51 -9.75
N LYS A 452 -18.00 5.12 -10.22
CA LYS A 452 -16.86 5.45 -9.35
C LYS A 452 -17.24 6.49 -8.29
N THR A 453 -18.06 7.49 -8.62
CA THR A 453 -18.58 8.48 -7.66
C THR A 453 -19.49 7.83 -6.62
N ARG A 454 -20.41 6.95 -7.05
CA ARG A 454 -21.29 6.16 -6.18
C ARG A 454 -20.49 5.35 -5.16
N ASN A 455 -19.46 4.63 -5.60
CA ASN A 455 -18.68 3.75 -4.74
C ASN A 455 -17.94 4.54 -3.65
N GLU A 456 -17.34 5.67 -4.01
CA GLU A 456 -16.71 6.59 -3.04
C GLU A 456 -17.75 7.15 -2.04
N ARG A 457 -18.94 7.52 -2.51
CA ARG A 457 -20.01 8.00 -1.62
C ARG A 457 -20.49 6.91 -0.67
N LEU A 458 -20.63 5.67 -1.13
CA LEU A 458 -21.01 4.55 -0.26
C LEU A 458 -20.01 4.37 0.88
N TRP A 459 -18.71 4.56 0.61
CA TRP A 459 -17.68 4.58 1.64
C TRP A 459 -17.85 5.74 2.63
N GLU A 460 -18.08 6.96 2.15
CA GLU A 460 -18.35 8.12 3.01
C GLU A 460 -19.61 7.94 3.87
N HIS A 461 -20.67 7.36 3.29
CA HIS A 461 -21.90 7.03 4.01
C HIS A 461 -21.67 5.98 5.10
N ALA A 462 -20.95 4.89 4.79
CA ALA A 462 -20.62 3.87 5.78
C ALA A 462 -19.78 4.43 6.95
N LEU A 463 -18.85 5.33 6.65
CA LEU A 463 -18.10 6.05 7.68
C LEU A 463 -19.02 6.95 8.51
N HIS A 464 -19.91 7.72 7.87
CA HIS A 464 -20.83 8.62 8.56
C HIS A 464 -21.78 7.85 9.50
N GLU A 465 -22.31 6.71 9.06
CA GLU A 465 -23.21 5.87 9.86
C GLU A 465 -22.54 5.37 11.15
N LYS A 466 -21.24 5.05 11.11
CA LYS A 466 -20.51 4.51 12.28
C LYS A 466 -19.74 5.56 13.08
N ARG A 467 -19.27 6.63 12.43
CA ARG A 467 -18.38 7.69 12.94
C ARG A 467 -18.73 9.05 12.34
N ALA A 468 -19.98 9.48 12.53
CA ALA A 468 -20.46 10.81 12.12
C ALA A 468 -19.61 11.98 12.68
N ASP A 469 -18.86 11.72 13.76
CA ASP A 469 -17.93 12.68 14.35
C ASP A 469 -16.71 12.95 13.47
N LEU A 470 -16.36 12.07 12.53
CA LEU A 470 -15.20 12.19 11.64
C LEU A 470 -15.55 12.71 10.23
N ILE A 471 -16.81 13.09 9.98
CA ILE A 471 -17.33 13.42 8.64
C ILE A 471 -16.62 14.61 7.96
N ALA A 472 -15.89 15.44 8.71
CA ALA A 472 -15.17 16.58 8.17
C ALA A 472 -14.20 16.20 7.04
N ILE A 473 -13.71 14.95 7.01
CA ILE A 473 -12.84 14.45 5.93
C ILE A 473 -13.51 14.43 4.54
N ALA A 474 -14.84 14.43 4.48
CA ALA A 474 -15.59 14.46 3.22
C ALA A 474 -15.72 15.87 2.64
N SER A 475 -15.44 16.92 3.44
CA SER A 475 -15.51 18.31 2.99
C SER A 475 -14.57 18.58 1.80
N PRO A 476 -15.06 19.20 0.71
CA PRO A 476 -14.21 19.56 -0.43
C PRO A 476 -13.01 20.43 -0.03
N HIS A 477 -13.21 21.39 0.88
CA HIS A 477 -12.13 22.28 1.36
C HIS A 477 -11.05 21.50 2.13
N VAL A 478 -11.45 20.53 2.95
CA VAL A 478 -10.51 19.65 3.66
C VAL A 478 -9.76 18.75 2.69
N LYS A 479 -10.44 18.19 1.69
CA LYS A 479 -9.82 17.38 0.63
C LYS A 479 -8.76 18.19 -0.14
N MET A 480 -9.07 19.44 -0.50
CA MET A 480 -8.11 20.35 -1.15
C MET A 480 -6.88 20.61 -0.26
N LEU A 481 -7.09 21.01 1.00
CA LEU A 481 -6.00 21.36 1.91
C LEU A 481 -5.05 20.19 2.21
N LYS A 482 -5.54 18.93 2.23
CA LYS A 482 -4.67 17.77 2.41
C LYS A 482 -4.07 17.21 1.11
N ALA A 483 -4.50 17.69 -0.05
CA ALA A 483 -4.06 17.15 -1.34
C ALA A 483 -2.53 17.22 -1.53
N PRO A 484 -1.81 18.31 -1.20
CA PRO A 484 -0.35 18.35 -1.33
C PRO A 484 0.36 17.22 -0.59
N TYR A 485 -0.07 16.93 0.63
CA TYR A 485 0.46 15.83 1.44
C TYR A 485 0.15 14.47 0.79
N LEU A 486 -1.09 14.22 0.40
CA LEU A 486 -1.48 12.93 -0.19
C LEU A 486 -0.78 12.67 -1.53
N GLN A 487 -0.60 13.69 -2.37
CA GLN A 487 0.16 13.54 -3.62
C GLN A 487 1.62 13.19 -3.35
N ALA A 488 2.24 13.79 -2.32
CA ALA A 488 3.61 13.48 -1.94
C ALA A 488 3.80 12.03 -1.48
N LEU A 489 2.77 11.43 -0.86
CA LEU A 489 2.76 10.00 -0.51
C LEU A 489 2.66 9.09 -1.75
N GLU A 490 2.07 9.56 -2.84
CA GLU A 490 1.82 8.77 -4.05
C GLU A 490 2.88 8.91 -5.15
N CYS A 491 3.89 9.78 -4.98
CA CYS A 491 4.97 9.95 -5.98
C CYS A 491 5.74 8.65 -6.27
N LYS A 492 5.46 8.03 -7.42
CA LYS A 492 6.06 6.78 -7.93
C LYS A 492 7.15 7.06 -8.96
N THR A 493 7.05 8.17 -9.69
CA THR A 493 7.98 8.58 -10.75
C THR A 493 8.57 9.97 -10.48
N ASP A 494 9.65 10.31 -11.17
CA ASP A 494 10.30 11.61 -11.08
C ASP A 494 9.48 12.77 -11.64
N LYS A 495 8.36 12.51 -12.34
CA LYS A 495 7.44 13.55 -12.83
C LYS A 495 6.24 13.77 -11.92
N ASP A 496 6.01 12.88 -10.94
CA ASP A 496 4.85 12.98 -10.05
C ASP A 496 4.91 14.20 -9.09
N TYR A 497 6.09 14.84 -8.95
CA TYR A 497 6.19 16.13 -8.24
C TYR A 497 5.29 17.21 -8.83
N LEU A 498 4.95 17.11 -10.13
CA LEU A 498 4.02 18.02 -10.79
C LEU A 498 2.63 17.97 -10.15
N PHE A 499 2.18 16.80 -9.67
CA PHE A 499 0.90 16.70 -8.97
C PHE A 499 0.94 17.30 -7.57
N VAL A 500 2.09 17.20 -6.88
CA VAL A 500 2.33 17.86 -5.59
C VAL A 500 2.28 19.37 -5.76
N GLU A 501 3.04 19.89 -6.72
CA GLU A 501 3.11 21.32 -7.01
C GLU A 501 1.76 21.87 -7.46
N ASN A 502 1.06 21.17 -8.36
CA ASN A 502 -0.28 21.55 -8.78
C ASN A 502 -1.27 21.60 -7.61
N ALA A 503 -1.21 20.63 -6.69
CA ALA A 503 -2.06 20.65 -5.51
C ALA A 503 -1.78 21.86 -4.61
N ILE A 504 -0.53 22.33 -4.53
CA ILE A 504 -0.15 23.55 -3.79
C ILE A 504 -0.67 24.80 -4.53
N VAL A 505 -0.43 24.90 -5.84
CA VAL A 505 -0.89 26.02 -6.69
C VAL A 505 -2.40 26.19 -6.60
N GLN A 506 -3.17 25.08 -6.61
CA GLN A 506 -4.62 25.11 -6.50
C GLN A 506 -5.12 25.74 -5.19
N LEU A 507 -4.35 25.70 -4.10
CA LEU A 507 -4.72 26.36 -2.84
C LEU A 507 -4.72 27.88 -2.96
N GLN A 508 -3.93 28.46 -3.87
CA GLN A 508 -3.78 29.90 -4.05
C GLN A 508 -5.12 30.59 -4.33
N ALA A 509 -5.98 29.96 -5.13
CA ALA A 509 -7.26 30.53 -5.56
C ALA A 509 -8.24 30.76 -4.40
N MET A 510 -8.19 29.93 -3.36
CA MET A 510 -9.10 29.99 -2.21
C MET A 510 -8.40 30.37 -0.90
N TRP A 511 -7.11 30.73 -0.93
CA TRP A 511 -6.32 30.97 0.28
C TRP A 511 -6.96 32.00 1.22
N ASN A 512 -7.38 33.14 0.68
CA ASN A 512 -8.09 34.18 1.45
C ASN A 512 -9.35 33.66 2.15
N ILE A 513 -10.09 32.76 1.50
CA ILE A 513 -11.30 32.15 2.05
C ILE A 513 -10.92 31.18 3.18
N TYR A 514 -9.86 30.39 2.99
CA TYR A 514 -9.36 29.49 4.03
C TYR A 514 -8.91 30.25 5.28
N VAL A 515 -8.22 31.37 5.12
CA VAL A 515 -7.79 32.25 6.22
C VAL A 515 -9.01 32.87 6.92
N ALA A 516 -9.94 33.45 6.16
CA ALA A 516 -11.13 34.09 6.70
C ALA A 516 -12.03 33.13 7.50
N ASN A 517 -12.06 31.84 7.12
CA ASN A 517 -12.81 30.80 7.80
C ASN A 517 -11.96 30.01 8.81
N ALA A 518 -10.75 30.48 9.14
CA ALA A 518 -9.84 29.84 10.09
C ALA A 518 -9.57 28.35 9.80
N LEU A 519 -9.56 27.94 8.53
CA LEU A 519 -9.24 26.56 8.12
C LEU A 519 -7.73 26.30 8.14
N VAL A 520 -6.94 27.31 7.80
CA VAL A 520 -5.46 27.27 7.72
C VAL A 520 -4.80 27.89 8.95
N ASN A 521 -3.60 27.44 9.28
CA ASN A 521 -2.82 27.90 10.44
C ASN A 521 -2.01 29.16 10.12
N THR A 522 -2.71 30.21 9.70
CA THR A 522 -2.16 31.56 9.52
C THR A 522 -3.27 32.60 9.55
N SER A 523 -2.93 33.83 9.93
CA SER A 523 -3.78 35.02 9.78
C SER A 523 -3.43 35.83 8.53
N GLU A 524 -2.38 35.46 7.80
CA GLU A 524 -1.91 36.17 6.62
C GLU A 524 -2.71 35.76 5.38
N SER A 525 -3.35 36.75 4.73
CA SER A 525 -4.07 36.58 3.47
C SER A 525 -3.16 36.38 2.27
N ALA A 526 -1.89 36.78 2.35
CA ALA A 526 -0.92 36.47 1.33
C ALA A 526 -0.67 34.95 1.27
N PHE A 527 -0.62 34.40 0.06
CA PHE A 527 -0.27 32.99 -0.12
C PHE A 527 1.21 32.77 0.26
N PRO A 528 1.56 31.74 1.06
CA PRO A 528 2.92 31.57 1.60
C PRO A 528 4.03 31.33 0.56
N ILE A 529 3.67 30.99 -0.68
CA ILE A 529 4.61 30.71 -1.77
C ILE A 529 4.39 31.74 -2.88
N ALA A 530 5.49 32.33 -3.34
CA ALA A 530 5.45 33.31 -4.42
C ALA A 530 5.64 32.63 -5.78
N TYR A 531 4.62 32.71 -6.63
CA TYR A 531 4.70 32.27 -8.03
C TYR A 531 4.78 33.45 -8.98
N THR A 532 5.70 33.39 -9.92
CA THR A 532 5.70 34.26 -11.10
C THR A 532 4.70 33.73 -12.14
N HIS A 533 4.15 34.62 -12.96
CA HIS A 533 3.26 34.22 -14.05
C HIS A 533 3.93 33.22 -15.02
N LYS A 534 5.24 33.39 -15.27
CA LYS A 534 6.02 32.47 -16.10
C LYS A 534 6.06 31.05 -15.51
N GLN A 535 6.31 30.92 -14.21
CA GLN A 535 6.35 29.61 -13.54
C GLN A 535 5.00 28.89 -13.62
N LEU A 536 3.88 29.62 -13.42
CA LEU A 536 2.54 29.03 -13.52
C LEU A 536 2.23 28.52 -14.93
N VAL A 537 2.57 29.30 -15.96
CA VAL A 537 2.36 28.92 -17.36
C VAL A 537 3.24 27.72 -17.74
N GLU A 538 4.50 27.71 -17.32
CA GLU A 538 5.43 26.59 -17.56
C GLU A 538 4.94 25.31 -16.85
N HIS A 539 4.56 25.41 -15.57
CA HIS A 539 4.04 24.30 -14.80
C HIS A 539 2.78 23.69 -15.42
N GLN A 540 1.82 24.52 -15.83
CA GLN A 540 0.59 24.05 -16.47
C GLN A 540 0.89 23.27 -17.75
N LYS A 541 1.82 23.78 -18.57
CA LYS A 541 2.25 23.11 -19.80
C LYS A 541 2.91 21.75 -19.51
N GLU A 542 3.84 21.69 -18.56
CA GLU A 542 4.51 20.43 -18.18
C GLU A 542 3.51 19.40 -17.64
N LEU A 543 2.53 19.84 -16.86
CA LEU A 543 1.48 18.97 -16.32
C LEU A 543 0.60 18.39 -17.43
N GLU A 544 0.19 19.21 -18.40
CA GLU A 544 -0.62 18.78 -19.55
C GLU A 544 0.14 17.77 -20.44
N GLU A 545 1.42 18.04 -20.69
CA GLU A 545 2.30 17.13 -21.42
C GLU A 545 2.43 15.79 -20.68
N TYR A 546 2.64 15.82 -19.36
CA TYR A 546 2.76 14.61 -18.56
C TYR A 546 1.45 13.82 -18.46
N GLN A 547 0.31 14.50 -18.32
CA GLN A 547 -1.00 13.84 -18.36
C GLN A 547 -1.25 13.17 -19.71
N THR A 548 -0.87 13.84 -20.81
CA THR A 548 -0.96 13.27 -22.16
C THR A 548 -0.05 12.05 -22.30
N GLU A 549 1.17 12.10 -21.76
CA GLU A 549 2.09 10.96 -21.72
C GLU A 549 1.50 9.77 -20.95
N ILE A 550 0.92 9.98 -19.77
CA ILE A 550 0.30 8.91 -18.96
C ILE A 550 -0.86 8.26 -19.71
N VAL A 551 -1.72 9.06 -20.33
CA VAL A 551 -2.91 8.57 -21.05
C VAL A 551 -2.52 7.82 -22.33
N SER A 552 -1.50 8.29 -23.04
CA SER A 552 -1.03 7.68 -24.28
C SER A 552 -0.12 6.47 -24.08
N THR A 553 0.50 6.33 -22.91
CA THR A 553 1.39 5.21 -22.59
C THR A 553 0.57 4.03 -22.07
N PRO A 554 0.50 2.90 -22.81
CA PRO A 554 -0.24 1.75 -22.33
C PRO A 554 0.37 1.21 -21.04
N PHE A 555 -0.48 0.79 -20.10
CA PHE A 555 -0.05 0.24 -18.81
C PHE A 555 0.81 1.21 -17.97
N ALA A 556 0.77 2.52 -18.23
CA ALA A 556 1.49 3.51 -17.42
C ALA A 556 1.13 3.42 -15.93
N ALA A 557 -0.16 3.18 -15.63
CA ALA A 557 -0.66 3.04 -14.27
C ALA A 557 -0.01 1.86 -13.48
N THR A 558 0.44 0.81 -14.18
CA THR A 558 1.13 -0.34 -13.57
C THR A 558 2.65 -0.25 -13.72
N GLY A 559 3.18 0.83 -14.28
CA GLY A 559 4.61 0.96 -14.62
C GLY A 559 5.04 -0.02 -15.72
N GLY A 560 4.12 -0.39 -16.62
CA GLY A 560 4.36 -1.37 -17.67
C GLY A 560 4.35 -2.82 -17.19
N TRP A 561 3.86 -3.10 -15.98
CA TRP A 561 3.66 -4.47 -15.51
C TRP A 561 2.33 -5.05 -15.99
N LEU A 562 2.35 -6.29 -16.45
CA LEU A 562 1.17 -7.05 -16.83
C LEU A 562 1.15 -8.41 -16.12
N PRO A 563 -0.04 -8.94 -15.77
CA PRO A 563 -0.21 -10.34 -15.42
C PRO A 563 0.37 -11.25 -16.50
N GLN A 564 1.00 -12.36 -16.08
CA GLN A 564 1.76 -13.22 -16.99
C GLN A 564 0.89 -13.82 -18.10
N ASP A 565 -0.35 -14.19 -17.79
CA ASP A 565 -1.33 -14.69 -18.75
C ASP A 565 -1.70 -13.64 -19.79
N MET A 566 -1.96 -12.41 -19.36
CA MET A 566 -2.23 -11.29 -20.26
C MET A 566 -1.02 -10.99 -21.16
N PHE A 567 0.18 -11.00 -20.58
CA PHE A 567 1.42 -10.78 -21.31
C PHE A 567 1.62 -11.82 -22.42
N GLU A 568 1.45 -13.11 -22.10
CA GLU A 568 1.57 -14.21 -23.07
C GLU A 568 0.53 -14.10 -24.19
N VAL A 569 -0.72 -13.77 -23.86
CA VAL A 569 -1.79 -13.58 -24.86
C VAL A 569 -1.45 -12.43 -25.81
N LEU A 570 -1.06 -11.27 -25.27
CA LEU A 570 -0.72 -10.10 -26.08
C LEU A 570 0.54 -10.33 -26.93
N GLN A 571 1.50 -11.12 -26.42
CA GLN A 571 2.68 -11.52 -27.19
C GLN A 571 2.31 -12.47 -28.34
N LEU A 572 1.45 -13.47 -28.09
CA LEU A 572 0.94 -14.38 -29.13
C LEU A 572 0.15 -13.64 -30.21
N GLN A 573 -0.55 -12.56 -29.85
CA GLN A 573 -1.27 -11.69 -30.79
C GLN A 573 -0.36 -10.74 -31.56
N GLY A 574 0.95 -10.70 -31.27
CA GLY A 574 1.88 -9.75 -31.87
C GLY A 574 1.64 -8.30 -31.44
N ILE A 575 0.90 -8.08 -30.34
CA ILE A 575 0.68 -6.75 -29.76
C ILE A 575 1.88 -6.35 -28.90
N ILE A 576 2.45 -7.29 -28.14
CA ILE A 576 3.69 -7.08 -27.39
C ILE A 576 4.84 -7.76 -28.15
N VAL A 577 5.84 -6.98 -28.53
CA VAL A 577 6.99 -7.46 -29.31
C VAL A 577 8.30 -7.17 -28.60
N ASP A 578 9.17 -8.18 -28.58
CA ASP A 578 10.52 -8.11 -28.01
C ASP A 578 11.40 -7.19 -28.87
N ASP A 579 12.06 -6.23 -28.25
CA ASP A 579 12.96 -5.29 -28.93
C ASP A 579 14.38 -5.86 -29.17
N GLY A 580 14.62 -7.11 -28.77
CA GLY A 580 15.91 -7.80 -28.87
C GLY A 580 16.91 -7.44 -27.76
N ASN A 581 16.58 -6.48 -26.90
CA ASN A 581 17.42 -6.01 -25.79
C ASN A 581 16.84 -6.40 -24.42
N GLY A 582 15.85 -7.30 -24.39
CA GLY A 582 15.20 -7.74 -23.16
C GLY A 582 14.11 -6.79 -22.66
N ASN A 583 13.67 -5.83 -23.50
CA ASN A 583 12.45 -5.07 -23.29
C ASN A 583 11.40 -5.42 -24.35
N TYR A 584 10.22 -4.88 -24.14
CA TYR A 584 9.07 -5.07 -24.99
C TYR A 584 8.41 -3.73 -25.28
N HIS A 585 7.85 -3.62 -26.47
CA HIS A 585 7.04 -2.48 -26.87
C HIS A 585 5.70 -2.95 -27.41
N ILE A 586 4.76 -2.02 -27.53
CA ILE A 586 3.42 -2.29 -28.03
C ILE A 586 3.34 -1.87 -29.50
N GLU A 587 3.03 -2.83 -30.36
CA GLU A 587 2.85 -2.61 -31.79
C GLU A 587 1.48 -1.97 -32.06
N ASN A 588 1.43 -0.65 -32.21
CA ASN A 588 0.16 0.08 -32.37
C ASN A 588 -0.62 -0.32 -33.64
N GLU A 589 0.03 -0.86 -34.67
CA GLU A 589 -0.62 -1.33 -35.91
C GLU A 589 -1.33 -2.69 -35.76
N ALA A 590 -0.92 -3.52 -34.79
CA ALA A 590 -1.56 -4.80 -34.51
C ALA A 590 -2.87 -4.65 -33.71
N VAL A 591 -3.00 -3.56 -32.93
CA VAL A 591 -4.20 -3.22 -32.14
C VAL A 591 -5.41 -2.92 -33.04
N LEU A 592 -5.19 -2.61 -34.32
CA LEU A 592 -6.21 -2.27 -35.31
C LEU A 592 -6.63 -3.44 -36.22
N LYS A 593 -6.07 -4.65 -36.05
CA LYS A 593 -6.46 -5.82 -36.87
C LYS A 593 -7.60 -6.57 -36.19
N ASP A 594 -8.74 -6.63 -36.87
CA ASP A 594 -9.91 -7.41 -36.46
C ASP A 594 -9.52 -8.86 -36.12
N VAL A 595 -10.08 -9.33 -35.01
CA VAL A 595 -9.99 -10.72 -34.55
C VAL A 595 -10.55 -11.64 -35.65
N PRO A 596 -9.80 -12.63 -36.16
CA PRO A 596 -10.36 -13.63 -37.06
C PRO A 596 -11.44 -14.42 -36.33
N PRO A 597 -12.57 -14.76 -36.98
CA PRO A 597 -13.61 -15.55 -36.33
C PRO A 597 -13.04 -16.91 -35.88
N PRO A 598 -13.55 -17.45 -34.75
CA PRO A 598 -13.10 -18.74 -34.25
C PRO A 598 -13.28 -19.80 -35.33
N GLN A 599 -12.21 -20.51 -35.66
CA GLN A 599 -12.29 -21.71 -36.48
C GLN A 599 -13.12 -22.73 -35.71
N THR A 600 -14.21 -23.14 -36.36
CA THR A 600 -15.26 -24.08 -35.88
C THR A 600 -14.73 -25.44 -35.50
#